data_AF-M9PCB0-F1
#
_entry.id   AF-M9PCB0-F1
#
_cell.length_a   1.000
_cell.length_b   1.000
_cell.length_c   1.000
_cell.angle_alpha   90.00
_cell.angle_beta   90.00
_cell.angle_gamma   90.00
#
_symmetry.space_group_name_H-M   'P 1'
#
loop_
_entity.id
_entity.type
_entity.pdbx_description
1 polymer ?
#
loop_
_entity_poly.entity_id
_entity_poly.type
_entity_poly.pdbx_seq_one_letter_code
_entity_poly.pdbx_strand_id
1 'polypeptide(L)'
;MIPNPIEIVCVHVVQPIIDLLDYILTEVHFVAFIAAVACLGVIIGLILGIVTLVWFKMTRDEETKKTYTGEGMPAEVKKND
;
A
#
# COMPACT_ATOMS: atom_id res chain seq x y z
N MET A 1 3.00 -10.00 28.73
CA MET A 1 3.63 -9.79 27.41
C MET A 1 2.99 -8.56 26.81
N ILE A 2 3.79 -7.57 26.40
CA ILE A 2 3.26 -6.42 25.65
C ILE A 2 2.93 -6.97 24.25
N PRO A 3 1.66 -6.95 23.81
CA PRO A 3 1.30 -7.47 22.51
C PRO A 3 2.01 -6.66 21.44
N ASN A 4 2.54 -7.35 20.42
CA ASN A 4 3.19 -6.66 19.32
C ASN A 4 2.17 -5.77 18.60
N PRO A 5 2.57 -4.62 18.06
CA PRO A 5 1.64 -3.68 17.43
C PRO A 5 0.83 -4.33 16.30
N ILE A 6 1.40 -5.32 15.60
CA ILE A 6 0.71 -6.11 14.57
C ILE A 6 -0.43 -6.95 15.18
N GLU A 7 -0.19 -7.54 16.34
CA GLU A 7 -1.16 -8.37 17.07
C GLU A 7 -2.35 -7.52 17.52
N ILE A 8 -2.09 -6.31 18.02
CA ILE A 8 -3.14 -5.34 18.40
C ILE A 8 -4.03 -5.01 17.21
N VAL A 9 -3.45 -4.75 16.04
CA VAL A 9 -4.22 -4.45 14.82
C VAL A 9 -5.03 -5.67 14.37
N CYS A 10 -4.46 -6.88 14.42
CA CYS A 10 -5.20 -8.09 14.11
C CYS A 10 -6.41 -8.26 15.03
N VAL A 11 -6.22 -8.10 16.34
CA VAL A 11 -7.28 -8.35 17.33
C VAL A 11 -8.34 -7.25 17.34
N HIS A 12 -7.97 -5.99 17.13
CA HIS A 12 -8.91 -4.87 17.23
C HIS A 12 -9.47 -4.39 15.91
N VAL A 13 -8.81 -4.67 14.78
CA VAL A 13 -9.27 -4.20 13.46
C VAL A 13 -9.72 -5.38 12.60
N VAL A 14 -8.89 -6.42 12.50
CA VAL A 14 -9.17 -7.54 11.59
C VAL A 14 -10.26 -8.46 12.17
N GLN A 15 -10.19 -8.80 13.45
CA GLN A 15 -11.16 -9.69 14.10
C GLN A 15 -12.62 -9.17 14.02
N PRO A 16 -12.93 -7.90 14.33
CA PRO A 16 -14.30 -7.40 14.19
C PRO A 16 -14.83 -7.45 12.76
N ILE A 17 -13.95 -7.29 11.76
CA ILE A 17 -14.33 -7.45 10.36
C ILE A 17 -14.70 -8.91 10.07
N ILE A 18 -13.90 -9.86 10.57
CA ILE A 18 -14.17 -11.29 10.40
C ILE A 18 -15.47 -11.68 11.10
N ASP A 19 -15.68 -11.26 12.35
CA ASP A 19 -16.91 -11.54 13.10
C ASP A 19 -18.14 -10.95 12.40
N LEU A 20 -18.05 -9.73 11.85
CA LEU A 20 -19.13 -9.14 11.06
C LEU A 20 -19.43 -9.98 9.81
N LEU A 21 -18.39 -10.45 9.12
CA LEU A 21 -18.53 -11.29 7.93
C LEU A 21 -19.19 -12.62 8.27
N ASP A 22 -18.77 -13.27 9.35
CA ASP A 22 -19.32 -14.54 9.82
C ASP A 22 -20.79 -14.40 10.24
N TYR A 23 -21.14 -13.30 10.90
CA TYR A 23 -22.52 -12.95 11.24
C TYR A 23 -23.39 -12.82 9.98
N ILE A 24 -22.94 -12.06 8.98
CA ILE A 24 -23.70 -11.85 7.74
C ILE A 24 -23.86 -13.17 6.96
N LEU A 25 -22.84 -14.02 6.97
CA LEU A 25 -22.86 -15.33 6.33
C LEU A 25 -23.89 -16.25 6.97
N THR A 26 -23.97 -16.24 8.30
CA THR A 26 -24.76 -17.20 9.07
C THR A 26 -26.21 -16.76 9.27
N GLU A 27 -26.47 -15.48 9.55
CA GLU A 27 -27.79 -14.99 9.97
C GLU A 27 -28.56 -14.21 8.90
N VAL A 28 -27.89 -13.55 7.96
CA VAL A 28 -28.57 -12.59 7.06
C VAL A 28 -28.88 -13.23 5.71
N HIS A 29 -27.95 -13.14 4.75
CA HIS A 29 -28.11 -13.69 3.41
C HIS A 29 -26.74 -13.76 2.73
N PHE A 30 -26.47 -14.86 2.03
CA PHE A 30 -25.22 -15.09 1.31
C PHE A 30 -24.87 -13.97 0.31
N VAL A 31 -25.88 -13.34 -0.32
CA VAL A 31 -25.68 -12.21 -1.23
C VAL A 31 -25.11 -10.99 -0.51
N ALA A 32 -25.57 -10.70 0.72
CA ALA A 32 -25.05 -9.60 1.53
C ALA A 32 -23.60 -9.87 1.95
N PHE A 33 -23.28 -11.13 2.27
CA PHE A 33 -21.91 -11.55 2.56
C PHE A 33 -20.97 -11.30 1.38
N ILE A 34 -21.36 -11.74 0.17
CA ILE A 34 -20.57 -11.50 -1.04
C ILE A 34 -20.40 -9.99 -1.30
N ALA A 35 -21.46 -9.20 -1.12
CA ALA A 35 -21.37 -7.74 -1.29
C ALA A 35 -20.39 -7.10 -0.30
N ALA A 36 -20.40 -7.53 0.96
CA ALA A 36 -19.47 -7.04 1.98
C ALA A 36 -18.02 -7.40 1.64
N VAL A 37 -17.76 -8.66 1.24
CA VAL A 37 -16.43 -9.12 0.80
C VAL A 37 -15.96 -8.35 -0.43
N ALA A 38 -16.84 -8.10 -1.40
CA ALA A 38 -16.52 -7.31 -2.59
C ALA A 38 -16.11 -5.87 -2.23
N CYS A 39 -16.85 -5.21 -1.34
CA CYS A 39 -16.49 -3.88 -0.85
C CYS A 39 -15.13 -3.87 -0.13
N LEU A 40 -14.85 -4.86 0.73
CA LEU A 40 -13.54 -5.00 1.38
C LEU A 40 -12.41 -5.14 0.35
N GLY A 41 -12.61 -5.97 -0.67
CA GLY A 41 -11.65 -6.14 -1.77
C GLY A 41 -11.38 -4.84 -2.52
N VAL A 42 -12.42 -4.07 -2.83
CA VAL A 42 -12.29 -2.76 -3.50
C VAL A 42 -11.52 -1.77 -2.63
N ILE A 43 -11.83 -1.69 -1.34
CA ILE A 43 -11.15 -0.78 -0.40
C ILE A 43 -9.67 -1.15 -0.28
N ILE A 44 -9.35 -2.42 -0.06
CA ILE A 44 -7.95 -2.88 0.05
C ILE A 44 -7.21 -2.64 -1.27
N GLY A 45 -7.84 -2.94 -2.41
CA GLY A 45 -7.28 -2.70 -3.74
C GLY A 45 -7.01 -1.22 -4.00
N LEU A 46 -7.92 -0.33 -3.58
CA LEU A 46 -7.71 1.12 -3.67
C LEU A 46 -6.55 1.59 -2.80
N ILE A 47 -6.47 1.14 -1.54
CA ILE A 47 -5.36 1.51 -0.64
C ILE A 47 -4.04 1.07 -1.24
N LEU A 48 -3.93 -0.20 -1.68
CA LEU A 48 -2.72 -0.71 -2.30
C LEU A 48 -2.38 0.04 -3.58
N GLY A 49 -3.37 0.34 -4.44
CA GLY A 49 -3.17 1.12 -5.65
C GLY A 49 -2.64 2.53 -5.37
N ILE A 50 -3.20 3.22 -4.36
CA ILE A 50 -2.71 4.54 -3.94
C ILE A 50 -1.29 4.43 -3.41
N VAL A 51 -0.99 3.45 -2.55
CA VAL A 51 0.36 3.22 -2.01
C VAL A 51 1.34 2.95 -3.15
N THR A 52 0.98 2.14 -4.14
CA THR A 52 1.82 1.89 -5.31
C THR A 52 2.04 3.17 -6.14
N LEU A 53 1.00 3.99 -6.36
CA LEU A 53 1.15 5.25 -7.09
C LEU A 53 2.02 6.26 -6.34
N VAL A 54 1.85 6.38 -5.02
CA VAL A 54 2.69 7.25 -4.17
C VAL A 54 4.13 6.76 -4.19
N TRP A 55 4.34 5.45 -4.03
CA TRP A 55 5.66 4.83 -4.10
C TRP A 55 6.32 5.07 -5.45
N PHE A 56 5.62 4.80 -6.54
CA PHE A 56 6.12 5.01 -7.90
C PHE A 56 6.50 6.48 -8.15
N LYS A 57 5.68 7.41 -7.66
CA LYS A 57 5.98 8.84 -7.74
C LYS A 57 7.20 9.23 -6.90
N MET A 58 7.35 8.69 -5.70
CA MET A 58 8.53 8.92 -4.85
C MET A 58 9.80 8.34 -5.45
N THR A 59 9.77 7.09 -5.93
CA THR A 59 10.93 6.46 -6.60
C THR A 59 11.32 7.24 -7.86
N ARG A 60 10.36 7.71 -8.66
CA ARG A 60 10.67 8.59 -9.79
C ARG A 60 11.27 9.91 -9.35
N ASP A 61 10.76 10.56 -8.30
CA ASP A 61 11.33 11.82 -7.80
C ASP A 61 12.78 11.63 -7.31
N GLU A 62 13.07 10.49 -6.68
CA GLU A 62 14.43 10.10 -6.27
C GLU A 62 15.35 9.83 -7.46
N GLU A 63 14.91 9.12 -8.49
CA GLU A 63 15.68 8.91 -9.73
C GLU A 63 15.93 10.24 -10.44
N THR A 64 14.93 11.10 -10.53
CA THR A 64 15.06 12.41 -11.19
C THR A 64 16.02 13.30 -10.40
N LYS A 65 15.96 13.29 -9.07
CA LYS A 65 16.93 14.01 -8.22
C LYS A 65 18.34 13.45 -8.37
N LYS A 66 18.53 12.14 -8.43
CA LYS A 66 19.85 11.53 -8.68
C LYS A 66 20.44 11.93 -10.03
N THR A 67 19.62 12.16 -11.06
CA THR A 67 20.10 12.72 -12.33
C THR A 67 20.56 14.18 -12.15
N TYR A 68 19.82 15.00 -11.40
CA TYR A 68 20.22 16.41 -11.17
C TYR A 68 21.37 16.62 -10.19
N THR A 69 21.62 15.72 -9.23
CA THR A 69 22.81 15.73 -8.38
C THR A 69 23.96 14.85 -8.89
N GLY A 70 23.82 14.29 -10.10
CA GLY A 70 24.80 13.42 -10.76
C GLY A 70 25.53 14.02 -11.96
N GLU A 71 25.12 15.18 -12.49
CA GLU A 71 25.86 15.91 -13.55
C GLU A 71 26.77 17.01 -12.99
N GLY A 72 27.44 16.71 -11.88
CA GLY A 72 28.53 17.49 -11.30
C GLY A 72 29.91 17.14 -11.88
N MET A 73 29.98 16.59 -13.09
CA MET A 73 31.25 16.29 -13.75
C MET A 73 31.12 16.57 -15.26
N PRO A 74 31.60 17.73 -15.75
CA PRO A 74 31.65 17.96 -17.18
C PRO A 74 32.56 16.89 -17.79
N ALA A 75 32.00 16.14 -18.73
CA ALA A 75 32.75 15.22 -19.58
C ALA A 75 33.99 15.94 -20.11
N GLU A 76 35.13 15.29 -19.89
CA GLU A 76 36.47 15.64 -20.30
C GLU A 76 36.54 16.58 -21.51
N VAL A 77 36.83 17.87 -21.26
CA VAL A 77 37.52 18.70 -22.26
C VAL A 77 38.97 18.24 -22.27
N LYS A 78 39.22 17.13 -22.98
CA LYS A 78 40.56 16.70 -23.36
C LYS A 78 41.06 17.65 -24.45
N LYS A 79 41.54 18.82 -24.02
CA LYS A 79 42.29 19.74 -24.86
C LYS A 79 43.72 19.18 -24.95
N ASN A 80 43.97 18.38 -25.98
CA ASN A 80 45.33 18.10 -26.42
C ASN A 80 45.83 19.36 -27.14
N ASP A 81 46.66 20.14 -26.44
CA ASP A 81 47.74 20.94 -27.03
C ASP A 81 49.03 20.10 -26.95
#